data_AF-A0A5N7MD64-F1
#
_entry.id   AF-A0A5N7MD64-F1
#
_cell.length_a   1.000
_cell.length_b   1.000
_cell.length_c   1.000
_cell.angle_alpha   90.00
_cell.angle_beta   90.00
_cell.angle_gamma   90.00
#
_symmetry.space_group_name_H-M   'P 1'
#
loop_
_entity.id
_entity.type
_entity.pdbx_description
1 polymer ?
#
loop_
_entity_poly.entity_id
_entity_poly.type
_entity_poly.pdbx_seq_one_letter_code
_entity_poly.pdbx_strand_id
1 'polypeptide(L)'
;MNHTNPMHRHAVLALLLLGLAGCASSSSPIHPSGWACEAGDQSMVRDTLYFGHNRPNGGRVREAEWRQFLNEVITPRFPDGLTVMKATGQWRNANGHIEQEVSQVVTVLHAGDPTTRGKISEVMAAYRQRFDQEAVLRERTATCARF
;
A
#
# COMPACT_ATOMS: atom_id res chain seq x y z
N MET A 1 70.42 37.06 34.42
CA MET A 1 69.46 37.04 35.54
C MET A 1 68.04 37.01 34.99
N ASN A 2 67.21 36.17 35.61
CA ASN A 2 65.73 36.15 35.60
C ASN A 2 65.02 35.71 34.32
N HIS A 3 63.89 35.01 34.35
CA HIS A 3 63.35 33.92 35.18
C HIS A 3 62.07 33.49 34.41
N THR A 4 61.88 32.19 34.17
CA THR A 4 60.62 31.41 34.17
C THR A 4 59.29 32.21 34.13
N ASN A 5 58.28 31.91 33.30
CA ASN A 5 57.58 30.62 33.26
C ASN A 5 56.56 30.55 32.07
N PRO A 6 56.37 29.40 31.42
CA PRO A 6 55.36 29.18 30.37
C PRO A 6 54.09 28.54 30.95
N MET A 7 52.99 29.28 31.06
CA MET A 7 51.70 28.73 31.52
C MET A 7 50.51 29.29 30.74
N HIS A 8 50.51 29.20 29.41
CA HIS A 8 49.28 29.40 28.61
C HIS A 8 49.31 28.58 27.32
N ARG A 9 49.58 27.26 27.39
CA ARG A 9 49.53 26.40 26.21
C ARG A 9 48.43 25.35 26.21
N HIS A 10 47.62 25.21 27.26
CA HIS A 10 46.71 24.05 27.39
C HIS A 10 45.24 24.41 27.67
N ALA A 11 44.83 25.67 27.54
CA ALA A 11 43.46 26.09 27.86
C ALA A 11 42.50 26.22 26.65
N VAL A 12 42.88 25.75 25.45
CA VAL A 12 42.05 25.88 24.23
C VAL A 12 41.59 24.54 23.66
N LEU A 13 41.94 23.40 24.28
CA LEU A 13 41.76 22.09 23.66
C LEU A 13 40.87 21.14 24.50
N ALA A 14 39.66 21.54 24.86
CA ALA A 14 38.77 20.62 25.61
C ALA A 14 37.26 20.82 25.44
N LEU A 15 36.77 21.60 24.48
CA LEU A 15 35.33 21.89 24.43
C LEU A 15 34.76 21.99 23.00
N LEU A 16 34.95 20.99 22.14
CA LEU A 16 34.36 21.01 20.79
C LEU A 16 34.18 19.63 20.14
N LEU A 17 33.84 18.59 20.92
CA LEU A 17 33.53 17.25 20.39
C LEU A 17 32.33 16.61 21.12
N LEU A 18 31.23 17.34 21.31
CA LEU A 18 29.92 16.70 21.51
C LEU A 18 29.41 16.27 20.15
N GLY A 19 29.74 15.02 19.80
CA GLY A 19 29.35 14.37 18.57
C GLY A 19 27.84 14.41 18.36
N LEU A 20 27.46 14.66 17.10
CA LEU A 20 26.11 14.57 16.59
C LEU A 20 25.56 13.15 16.84
N ALA A 21 24.88 12.95 17.96
CA ALA A 21 23.88 11.91 18.08
C ALA A 21 22.67 12.35 17.24
N GLY A 22 22.83 12.26 15.91
CA GLY A 22 21.70 12.33 15.01
C GLY A 22 20.83 11.12 15.29
N CYS A 23 19.74 11.32 16.03
CA CYS A 23 18.67 10.34 16.06
C CYS A 23 18.23 10.14 14.61
N ALA A 24 18.64 9.02 14.01
CA ALA A 24 18.00 8.49 12.83
C ALA A 24 16.58 8.11 13.25
N SER A 25 15.69 9.10 13.30
CA SER A 25 14.27 8.90 13.46
C SER A 25 13.82 8.13 12.24
N SER A 26 13.84 6.80 12.35
CA SER A 26 13.10 5.92 11.46
C SER A 26 11.66 6.35 11.63
N SER A 27 11.17 7.20 10.74
CA SER A 27 9.77 7.56 10.67
C SER A 27 9.01 6.32 10.25
N SER A 28 8.73 5.45 11.23
CA SER A 28 7.76 4.39 11.07
C SER A 28 6.48 5.05 10.59
N PRO A 29 5.91 4.62 9.44
CA PRO A 29 4.68 5.20 8.94
C PRO A 29 3.63 5.07 10.05
N ILE A 30 3.16 6.21 10.53
CA ILE A 30 2.16 6.32 11.58
C ILE A 30 0.92 5.57 11.10
N HIS A 31 0.59 4.47 11.77
CA HIS A 31 -0.64 3.72 11.52
C HIS A 31 -1.84 4.57 11.92
N PRO A 32 -2.93 4.59 11.13
CA PRO A 32 -4.14 5.37 11.45
C PRO A 32 -4.81 4.97 12.77
N SER A 33 -4.50 3.78 13.31
CA SER A 33 -5.02 3.26 14.58
C SER A 33 -4.18 3.63 15.81
N GLY A 34 -3.04 4.31 15.66
CA GLY A 34 -2.19 4.74 16.77
C GLY A 34 -1.40 3.62 17.45
N TRP A 35 -1.43 2.38 16.93
CA TRP A 35 -0.58 1.28 17.40
C TRP A 35 0.54 1.01 16.40
N ALA A 36 1.76 0.87 16.91
CA ALA A 36 2.92 0.46 16.10
C ALA A 36 2.90 -1.06 15.90
N CYS A 37 3.50 -1.53 14.81
CA CYS A 37 3.71 -2.96 14.61
C CYS A 37 4.64 -3.54 15.69
N GLU A 38 4.39 -4.79 16.06
CA GLU A 38 5.21 -5.51 17.03
C GLU A 38 6.63 -5.77 16.50
N ALA A 39 7.55 -6.09 17.41
CA ALA A 39 8.92 -6.42 17.03
C ALA A 39 8.95 -7.65 16.12
N GLY A 40 9.45 -7.46 14.90
CA GLY A 40 9.52 -8.50 13.87
C GLY A 40 8.37 -8.50 12.87
N ASP A 41 7.35 -7.67 13.06
CA ASP A 41 6.34 -7.38 12.05
C ASP A 41 6.79 -6.26 11.11
N GLN A 42 6.30 -6.31 9.87
CA GLN A 42 6.51 -5.27 8.87
C GLN A 42 5.27 -4.38 8.77
N SER A 43 5.47 -3.06 8.77
CA SER A 43 4.41 -2.10 8.46
C SER A 43 4.13 -2.11 6.95
N MET A 44 2.92 -2.50 6.57
CA MET A 44 2.49 -2.73 5.20
C MET A 44 1.16 -2.03 4.92
N VAL A 45 0.81 -1.95 3.64
CA VAL A 45 -0.50 -1.53 3.17
C VAL A 45 -1.19 -2.72 2.53
N ARG A 46 -2.46 -2.94 2.90
CA ARG A 46 -3.37 -3.86 2.22
C ARG A 46 -4.31 -3.04 1.33
N ASP A 47 -4.28 -3.32 0.04
CA ASP A 47 -5.33 -2.89 -0.87
C ASP A 47 -6.26 -4.08 -1.16
N THR A 48 -7.56 -3.88 -0.96
CA THR A 48 -8.62 -4.82 -1.35
C THR A 48 -9.41 -4.19 -2.49
N LEU A 49 -9.41 -4.85 -3.65
CA LEU A 49 -10.06 -4.39 -4.87
C LEU A 49 -11.26 -5.27 -5.17
N TYR A 50 -12.41 -4.67 -5.46
CA TYR A 50 -13.65 -5.38 -5.76
C TYR A 50 -14.04 -5.12 -7.21
N PHE A 51 -13.95 -6.18 -8.01
CA PHE A 51 -14.23 -6.17 -9.44
C PHE A 51 -15.62 -6.72 -9.68
N GLY A 52 -16.57 -5.83 -9.95
CA GLY A 52 -17.91 -6.19 -10.34
C GLY A 52 -17.97 -6.78 -11.75
N HIS A 53 -18.80 -7.79 -11.97
CA HIS A 53 -18.92 -8.42 -13.29
C HIS A 53 -20.09 -7.89 -14.12
N ASN A 54 -21.10 -7.25 -13.54
CA ASN A 54 -22.27 -6.75 -14.26
C ASN A 54 -21.85 -5.59 -15.16
N ARG A 55 -22.17 -5.65 -16.45
CA ARG A 55 -21.88 -4.58 -17.41
C ARG A 55 -23.10 -3.68 -17.57
N PRO A 56 -22.92 -2.37 -17.85
CA PRO A 56 -24.04 -1.45 -18.07
C PRO A 56 -24.99 -1.88 -19.19
N ASN A 57 -24.50 -2.64 -20.18
CA ASN A 57 -25.29 -3.14 -21.30
C ASN A 57 -26.07 -4.44 -21.01
N GLY A 58 -26.16 -4.87 -19.74
CA GLY A 58 -26.89 -6.09 -19.34
C GLY A 58 -26.11 -7.39 -19.53
N GLY A 59 -24.83 -7.32 -19.96
CA GLY A 59 -23.92 -8.45 -19.98
C GLY A 59 -23.21 -8.69 -18.66
N ARG A 60 -22.42 -9.78 -18.59
CA ARG A 60 -21.55 -10.07 -17.44
C ARG A 60 -20.16 -10.48 -17.89
N VAL A 61 -19.12 -10.06 -17.16
CA VAL A 61 -17.76 -10.58 -17.31
C VAL A 61 -17.79 -12.09 -17.03
N ARG A 62 -17.41 -12.88 -18.03
CA ARG A 62 -17.36 -14.35 -17.91
C ARG A 62 -16.11 -14.76 -17.16
N GLU A 63 -16.15 -15.93 -16.53
CA GLU A 63 -15.00 -16.50 -15.81
C GLU A 63 -13.72 -16.58 -16.67
N ALA A 64 -13.86 -16.92 -17.95
CA ALA A 64 -12.72 -16.97 -18.87
C ALA A 64 -12.12 -15.57 -19.13
N GLU A 65 -12.97 -14.56 -19.29
CA GLU A 65 -12.54 -13.16 -19.47
C GLU A 65 -11.85 -12.63 -18.21
N TRP A 66 -12.39 -12.96 -17.03
CA TRP A 66 -11.77 -12.63 -15.75
C TRP A 66 -10.39 -13.29 -15.61
N ARG A 67 -10.28 -14.60 -15.84
CA ARG A 67 -8.99 -15.30 -15.77
C ARG A 67 -7.96 -14.70 -16.72
N GLN A 68 -8.39 -14.32 -17.92
CA GLN A 68 -7.52 -13.66 -18.87
C GLN A 68 -7.06 -12.30 -18.36
N PHE A 69 -7.96 -11.49 -17.80
CA PHE A 69 -7.60 -10.21 -17.18
C PHE A 69 -6.63 -10.37 -16.00
N LEU A 70 -6.88 -11.34 -15.13
CA LEU A 70 -5.99 -11.67 -14.02
C LEU A 70 -4.57 -11.97 -14.54
N ASN A 71 -4.45 -12.86 -15.51
CA ASN A 71 -3.16 -13.30 -16.03
C ASN A 71 -2.41 -12.23 -16.84
N GLU A 72 -3.12 -11.43 -17.63
CA GLU A 72 -2.49 -10.45 -18.54
C GLU A 72 -2.23 -9.10 -17.86
N VAL A 73 -3.05 -8.73 -16.87
CA VAL A 73 -3.06 -7.37 -16.31
C VAL A 73 -2.62 -7.36 -14.85
N ILE A 74 -3.22 -8.20 -14.01
CA ILE A 74 -3.00 -8.14 -12.56
C ILE A 74 -1.70 -8.85 -12.18
N THR A 75 -1.56 -10.13 -12.51
CA THR A 75 -0.43 -10.97 -12.10
C THR A 75 0.94 -10.39 -12.50
N PRO A 76 1.15 -9.86 -13.73
CA PRO A 76 2.44 -9.29 -14.10
C PRO A 76 2.82 -8.02 -13.32
N ARG A 77 1.84 -7.31 -12.75
CA ARG A 77 2.08 -6.10 -11.94
C ARG A 77 2.44 -6.42 -10.50
N PHE A 78 1.97 -7.57 -9.99
CA PHE A 78 2.18 -8.03 -8.61
C PHE A 78 2.86 -9.41 -8.59
N PRO A 79 4.10 -9.52 -9.08
CA PRO A 79 4.83 -10.79 -9.13
C PRO A 79 5.12 -11.37 -7.74
N ASP A 80 5.17 -10.52 -6.72
CA ASP A 80 5.42 -10.92 -5.32
C ASP A 80 4.22 -11.63 -4.69
N GLY A 81 3.04 -11.54 -5.31
CA GLY A 81 1.85 -12.27 -4.90
C GLY A 81 0.61 -11.40 -4.71
N LEU A 82 -0.52 -12.08 -4.71
CA LEU A 82 -1.86 -11.55 -4.46
C LEU A 82 -2.79 -12.70 -4.08
N THR A 83 -3.93 -12.37 -3.47
CA THR A 83 -4.99 -13.34 -3.19
C THR A 83 -6.23 -12.97 -3.99
N VAL A 84 -6.88 -13.95 -4.62
CA VAL A 84 -8.17 -13.78 -5.31
C VAL A 84 -9.26 -14.57 -4.58
N MET A 85 -10.38 -13.93 -4.29
CA MET A 85 -11.56 -14.54 -3.69
C MET A 85 -12.79 -14.27 -4.56
N LYS A 86 -13.58 -15.32 -4.82
CA LYS A 86 -14.91 -15.15 -5.41
C LYS A 86 -15.85 -14.58 -4.36
N ALA A 87 -16.62 -13.57 -4.76
CA ALA A 87 -17.58 -12.94 -3.88
C ALA A 87 -18.93 -12.74 -4.59
N THR A 88 -19.95 -12.48 -3.79
CA THR A 88 -21.22 -11.93 -4.26
C THR A 88 -21.52 -10.71 -3.43
N GLY A 89 -21.59 -9.55 -4.08
CA GLY A 89 -21.97 -8.30 -3.45
C GLY A 89 -23.48 -8.07 -3.55
N GLN A 90 -24.01 -7.29 -2.61
CA GLN A 90 -25.33 -6.70 -2.72
C GLN A 90 -25.23 -5.21 -2.41
N TRP A 91 -25.74 -4.36 -3.29
CA TRP A 91 -25.80 -2.92 -3.05
C TRP A 91 -27.13 -2.34 -3.48
N ARG A 92 -27.45 -1.17 -2.94
CA ARG A 92 -28.64 -0.41 -3.33
C ARG A 92 -28.27 0.49 -4.51
N ASN A 93 -28.93 0.29 -5.66
CA ASN A 93 -28.76 1.14 -6.83
C ASN A 93 -29.45 2.52 -6.62
N ALA A 94 -29.27 3.43 -7.58
CA ALA A 94 -29.84 4.77 -7.53
C ALA A 94 -31.38 4.80 -7.45
N ASN A 95 -32.05 3.75 -7.94
CA ASN A 95 -33.51 3.60 -7.90
C ASN A 95 -33.99 2.95 -6.58
N GLY A 96 -33.09 2.68 -5.63
CA GLY A 96 -33.42 2.11 -4.33
C GLY A 96 -33.56 0.58 -4.30
N HIS A 97 -33.34 -0.11 -5.42
CA HIS A 97 -33.40 -1.57 -5.51
C HIS A 97 -32.07 -2.20 -5.08
N ILE A 98 -32.15 -3.34 -4.39
CA ILE A 98 -30.97 -4.14 -4.09
C ILE A 98 -30.61 -4.94 -5.33
N GLU A 99 -29.42 -4.68 -5.85
CA GLU A 99 -28.80 -5.45 -6.92
C GLU A 99 -27.81 -6.42 -6.31
N GLN A 100 -27.81 -7.65 -6.83
CA GLN A 100 -26.84 -8.67 -6.49
C GLN A 100 -25.87 -8.84 -7.66
N GLU A 101 -24.58 -8.90 -7.35
CA GLU A 101 -23.55 -9.03 -8.37
C GLU A 101 -22.52 -10.08 -7.97
N VAL A 102 -22.12 -10.89 -8.95
CA VAL A 102 -20.93 -11.73 -8.86
C VAL A 102 -19.69 -10.84 -8.98
N SER A 103 -18.80 -10.92 -8.02
CA SER A 103 -17.59 -10.09 -7.98
C SER A 103 -16.35 -10.95 -7.75
N GLN A 104 -15.19 -10.40 -8.10
CA GLN A 104 -13.89 -10.92 -7.73
C GLN A 104 -13.23 -9.93 -6.78
N VAL A 105 -12.73 -10.42 -5.65
CA VAL A 105 -12.00 -9.63 -4.68
C VAL A 105 -10.54 -9.98 -4.80
N VAL A 106 -9.70 -8.97 -5.05
CA VAL A 106 -8.24 -9.12 -5.10
C VAL A 106 -7.62 -8.37 -3.94
N THR A 107 -6.83 -9.06 -3.15
CA THR A 107 -6.07 -8.47 -2.05
C THR A 107 -4.59 -8.46 -2.41
N VAL A 108 -3.95 -7.30 -2.24
CA VAL A 108 -2.52 -7.09 -2.43
C VAL A 108 -1.93 -6.48 -1.16
N LEU A 109 -0.88 -7.10 -0.64
CA LEU A 109 -0.04 -6.52 0.43
C LEU A 109 1.20 -5.90 -0.19
N HIS A 110 1.55 -4.69 0.22
CA HIS A 110 2.73 -3.99 -0.32
C HIS A 110 3.28 -2.93 0.64
N ALA A 111 4.47 -2.42 0.37
CA ALA A 111 5.17 -1.45 1.23
C ALA A 111 4.56 -0.03 1.24
N GLY A 112 3.44 0.19 0.55
CA GLY A 112 2.80 1.51 0.46
C GLY A 112 3.48 2.51 -0.47
N ASP A 113 4.51 2.11 -1.23
CA ASP A 113 5.30 2.98 -2.10
C ASP A 113 4.49 3.55 -3.28
N PRO A 114 4.88 4.73 -3.83
CA PRO A 114 4.17 5.36 -4.95
C PRO A 114 4.05 4.49 -6.19
N THR A 115 5.07 3.68 -6.50
CA THR A 115 5.10 2.82 -7.69
C THR A 115 4.01 1.75 -7.60
N THR A 116 3.92 1.03 -6.48
CA THR A 116 2.88 0.02 -6.28
C THR A 116 1.48 0.63 -6.25
N ARG A 117 1.33 1.83 -5.65
CA ARG A 117 0.06 2.56 -5.70
C ARG A 117 -0.35 2.92 -7.13
N GLY A 118 0.62 3.27 -7.99
CA GLY A 118 0.42 3.49 -9.42
C GLY A 118 -0.10 2.22 -10.12
N LYS A 119 0.56 1.08 -9.91
CA LYS A 119 0.14 -0.21 -10.46
C LYS A 119 -1.30 -0.59 -10.10
N ILE A 120 -1.71 -0.34 -8.85
CA ILE A 120 -3.11 -0.57 -8.41
C ILE A 120 -4.07 0.31 -9.23
N SER A 121 -3.77 1.60 -9.39
CA SER A 121 -4.59 2.52 -10.18
C SER A 121 -4.67 2.11 -11.65
N GLU A 122 -3.57 1.63 -12.23
CA GLU A 122 -3.55 1.10 -13.60
C GLU A 122 -4.43 -0.14 -13.76
N VAL A 123 -4.39 -1.08 -12.81
CA VAL A 123 -5.27 -2.27 -12.84
C VAL A 123 -6.74 -1.85 -12.80
N MET A 124 -7.10 -0.93 -11.91
CA MET A 124 -8.46 -0.43 -11.81
C MET A 124 -8.90 0.26 -13.12
N ALA A 125 -8.04 1.07 -13.72
CA ALA A 125 -8.32 1.75 -14.99
C ALA A 125 -8.46 0.76 -16.15
N ALA A 126 -7.57 -0.23 -16.25
CA ALA A 126 -7.61 -1.27 -17.27
C ALA A 126 -8.88 -2.11 -17.17
N TYR A 127 -9.35 -2.43 -15.96
CA TYR A 127 -10.61 -3.16 -15.78
C TYR A 127 -11.80 -2.34 -16.27
N ARG A 128 -11.87 -1.06 -15.87
CA ARG A 128 -12.92 -0.14 -16.33
C ARG A 128 -12.96 -0.03 -17.83
N GLN A 129 -11.80 0.13 -18.47
CA GLN A 129 -11.70 0.24 -19.92
C GLN A 129 -12.05 -1.07 -20.64
N ARG A 130 -11.61 -2.23 -20.13
CA ARG A 130 -11.78 -3.52 -20.82
C ARG A 130 -13.23 -4.04 -20.73
N PHE A 131 -13.94 -3.71 -19.66
CA PHE A 131 -15.27 -4.27 -19.37
C PHE A 131 -16.37 -3.22 -19.23
N ASP A 132 -16.09 -1.98 -19.63
CA ASP A 132 -17.00 -0.84 -19.58
C ASP A 132 -17.61 -0.63 -18.19
N GLN A 133 -16.78 -0.77 -17.15
CA GLN A 133 -17.22 -0.63 -15.76
C GLN A 133 -17.17 0.82 -15.31
N GLU A 134 -18.18 1.25 -14.56
CA GLU A 134 -18.22 2.58 -13.95
C GLU A 134 -17.11 2.75 -12.92
N ALA A 135 -16.88 1.72 -12.09
CA ALA A 135 -15.94 1.77 -10.99
C ALA A 135 -15.32 0.41 -10.68
N VAL A 136 -14.23 0.45 -9.92
CA VAL A 136 -13.70 -0.67 -9.14
C VAL A 136 -13.61 -0.13 -7.72
N LEU A 137 -14.26 -0.78 -6.75
CA LEU A 137 -14.13 -0.36 -5.36
C LEU A 137 -12.72 -0.69 -4.87
N ARG A 138 -12.13 0.21 -4.11
CA ARG A 138 -10.86 0.00 -3.43
C ARG A 138 -11.03 0.34 -1.96
N GLU A 139 -10.73 -0.63 -1.10
CA GLU A 139 -10.44 -0.42 0.30
C GLU A 139 -8.92 -0.40 0.49
N ARG A 140 -8.41 0.52 1.31
CA ARG A 140 -7.00 0.56 1.70
C ARG A 140 -6.88 0.60 3.22
N THR A 141 -6.04 -0.26 3.78
CA THR A 141 -5.78 -0.31 5.23
C THR A 141 -4.28 -0.38 5.48
N ALA A 142 -3.77 0.38 6.45
CA ALA A 142 -2.43 0.12 7.01
C ALA A 142 -2.51 -1.12 7.90
N THR A 143 -1.51 -2.01 7.82
CA THR A 143 -1.51 -3.28 8.54
C THR A 143 -0.10 -3.71 8.92
N CYS A 144 0.01 -4.61 9.89
CA CYS A 144 1.25 -5.27 10.25
C CYS A 144 1.21 -6.68 9.67
N ALA A 145 2.30 -7.12 9.05
CA ALA A 145 2.39 -8.43 8.44
C ALA A 145 3.75 -9.08 8.70
N ARG A 146 3.76 -10.41 8.75
CA ARG A 146 4.95 -11.23 8.91
C ARG A 146 4.82 -12.48 8.04
N PHE A 147 5.94 -12.94 7.52
CA PHE A 147 6.07 -14.17 6.75
C PHE A 147 6.92 -15.18 7.53
#